data_AF-X1B1C8-F1
#
_entry.id   AF-X1B1C8-F1
#
_cell.length_a   1.000
_cell.length_b   1.000
_cell.length_c   1.000
_cell.angle_alpha   90.00
_cell.angle_beta   90.00
_cell.angle_gamma   90.00
#
_symmetry.space_group_name_H-M   'P 1'
#
loop_
_entity.id
_entity.type
_entity.pdbx_description
1 polymer ?
#
loop_
_entity_poly.entity_id
_entity_poly.type
_entity_poly.pdbx_seq_one_letter_code
_entity_poly.pdbx_strand_id
1 'polypeptide(L)'
;METLTKSKDARIVDINNVMYDDSIYETAILNSAGFCDKYKTTTCLIYVSAISKQGEDTSTGDFFGCGRTPGDLDLEEVAEKAAGRSISILGGKKIKSQRVDLLLDPIVSAQFLGVIAGTLTADSVQKRKSLFEGKIG
;
A
#
# COMPACT_ATOMS: atom_id res chain seq x y z
N MET A 1 6.03 -17.28 -3.08
CA MET A 1 6.26 -15.82 -3.22
C MET A 1 7.72 -15.48 -3.39
N GLU A 2 8.60 -15.72 -2.40
CA GLU A 2 10.04 -15.40 -2.55
C GLU A 2 10.67 -15.92 -3.86
N THR A 3 10.58 -17.23 -4.12
CA THR A 3 11.12 -17.83 -5.35
C THR A 3 10.48 -17.25 -6.61
N LEU A 4 9.19 -16.94 -6.56
CA LEU A 4 8.44 -16.37 -7.68
C LEU A 4 8.89 -14.94 -7.98
N THR A 5 9.15 -14.13 -6.96
CA THR A 5 9.65 -12.77 -7.11
C THR A 5 11.11 -12.78 -7.59
N LYS A 6 11.96 -13.67 -7.04
CA LYS A 6 13.35 -13.85 -7.50
C LYS A 6 13.42 -14.31 -8.96
N SER A 7 12.43 -15.06 -9.46
CA SER A 7 12.42 -15.50 -10.86
C SER A 7 11.98 -14.43 -11.87
N LYS A 8 11.48 -13.26 -11.43
CA LYS A 8 11.00 -12.21 -12.34
C LYS A 8 12.12 -11.51 -13.09
N ASP A 9 13.30 -11.34 -12.49
CA ASP A 9 14.44 -10.71 -13.11
C ASP A 9 15.72 -11.12 -12.38
N ALA A 10 16.80 -11.39 -13.12
CA ALA A 10 18.09 -11.80 -12.56
C ALA A 10 18.75 -10.74 -11.66
N ARG A 11 18.31 -9.48 -11.73
CA ARG A 11 18.76 -8.40 -10.85
C ARG A 11 18.12 -8.45 -9.48
N ILE A 12 17.04 -9.22 -9.27
CA ILE A 12 16.47 -9.45 -7.93
C ILE A 12 17.38 -10.41 -7.18
N VAL A 13 18.30 -9.85 -6.40
CA VAL A 13 19.35 -10.62 -5.73
C VAL A 13 18.87 -11.18 -4.39
N ASP A 14 17.91 -10.52 -3.74
CA ASP A 14 17.37 -11.01 -2.47
C ASP A 14 15.95 -10.52 -2.20
N ILE A 15 15.31 -11.10 -1.19
CA ILE A 15 14.00 -10.69 -0.68
C ILE A 15 14.16 -10.30 0.78
N ASN A 16 13.81 -9.05 1.10
CA ASN A 16 13.92 -8.51 2.45
C ASN A 16 12.84 -9.07 3.38
N ASN A 17 11.61 -9.23 2.86
CA ASN A 17 10.48 -9.75 3.62
C ASN A 17 9.43 -10.37 2.70
N VAL A 18 8.79 -11.44 3.17
CA VAL A 18 7.56 -12.01 2.62
C VAL A 18 6.61 -12.26 3.76
N MET A 19 5.36 -11.83 3.61
CA MET A 19 4.33 -12.01 4.62
C MET A 19 3.03 -12.45 3.95
N TYR A 20 2.42 -13.50 4.49
CA TYR A 20 1.02 -13.82 4.28
C TYR A 20 0.30 -13.69 5.61
N ASP A 21 -0.86 -13.07 5.61
CA ASP A 21 -1.73 -12.95 6.77
C ASP A 21 -3.19 -13.11 6.33
N ASP A 22 -3.98 -13.88 7.07
CA ASP A 22 -5.41 -13.96 6.88
C ASP A 22 -6.17 -13.96 8.20
N SER A 23 -7.43 -13.56 8.12
CA SER A 23 -8.29 -13.43 9.29
C SER A 23 -9.77 -13.55 8.93
N ILE A 24 -10.53 -14.07 9.90
CA ILE A 24 -11.98 -14.13 9.88
C ILE A 24 -12.47 -13.39 11.12
N TYR A 25 -13.33 -12.40 10.93
CA TYR A 25 -13.88 -11.57 11.98
C TYR A 25 -15.40 -11.64 12.00
N GLU A 26 -16.00 -11.62 13.20
CA GLU A 26 -17.40 -11.27 13.41
C GLU A 26 -17.42 -10.02 14.29
N THR A 27 -18.18 -9.00 13.89
CA THR A 27 -18.34 -7.76 14.64
C THR A 27 -19.81 -7.62 14.99
N ALA A 28 -20.11 -7.39 16.26
CA ALA A 28 -21.45 -7.08 16.75
C ALA A 28 -21.48 -5.67 17.34
N ILE A 29 -22.51 -4.89 16.99
CA ILE A 29 -22.69 -3.51 17.42
C ILE A 29 -24.07 -3.42 18.08
N LEU A 30 -24.10 -2.99 19.35
CA LEU A 30 -25.32 -2.87 20.14
C LEU A 30 -25.34 -1.57 20.95
N ASN A 31 -26.53 -1.00 21.19
CA ASN A 31 -26.70 0.13 22.10
C ASN A 31 -28.01 0.06 22.90
N SER A 32 -28.13 0.89 23.94
CA SER A 32 -29.33 0.94 24.80
C SER A 32 -30.55 1.56 24.14
N ALA A 33 -30.40 2.20 22.98
CA ALA A 33 -31.51 2.71 22.17
C ALA A 33 -32.19 1.60 21.33
N GLY A 34 -31.71 0.36 21.44
CA GLY A 34 -32.30 -0.82 20.80
C GLY A 34 -31.63 -1.23 19.49
N PHE A 35 -30.55 -0.57 19.07
CA PHE A 35 -29.76 -1.07 17.94
C PHE A 35 -29.02 -2.36 18.35
N CYS A 36 -29.12 -3.40 17.53
CA CYS A 36 -28.42 -4.66 17.72
C CYS A 36 -28.25 -5.34 16.36
N ASP A 37 -27.03 -5.35 15.84
CA ASP A 37 -26.71 -6.01 14.57
C ASP A 37 -25.30 -6.61 14.60
N LYS A 38 -25.02 -7.52 13.68
CA LYS A 38 -23.71 -8.14 13.51
C LYS A 38 -23.40 -8.47 12.06
N TYR A 39 -22.12 -8.46 11.73
CA TYR A 39 -21.65 -8.85 10.40
C TYR A 39 -20.35 -9.65 10.49
N LYS A 40 -20.06 -10.41 9.42
CA LYS A 40 -18.83 -11.18 9.27
C LYS A 40 -17.98 -10.61 8.14
N THR A 41 -16.67 -10.66 8.33
CA THR A 41 -15.69 -10.27 7.32
C THR A 41 -14.54 -11.24 7.28
N THR A 42 -13.94 -11.38 6.11
CA THR A 42 -12.68 -12.10 5.92
C THR A 42 -11.69 -11.18 5.25
N THR A 43 -10.40 -11.41 5.50
CA THR A 43 -9.30 -10.68 4.88
C THR A 43 -8.16 -11.65 4.64
N CYS A 44 -7.53 -11.54 3.48
CA CYS A 44 -6.26 -12.17 3.15
C CYS A 44 -5.35 -11.09 2.60
N LEU A 45 -4.07 -11.13 2.98
CA LEU A 45 -3.04 -10.20 2.58
C LEU A 45 -1.78 -10.99 2.24
N ILE A 46 -1.16 -10.68 1.11
CA ILE A 46 0.19 -11.11 0.78
C ILE A 46 1.04 -9.88 0.51
N TYR A 47 2.27 -9.85 1.01
CA TYR A 47 3.24 -8.78 0.81
C TYR A 47 4.61 -9.38 0.48
N VAL A 48 5.36 -8.69 -0.38
CA VAL A 48 6.77 -8.99 -0.64
C VAL A 48 7.57 -7.72 -0.86
N SER A 49 8.78 -7.69 -0.30
CA SER A 49 9.77 -6.63 -0.46
C SER A 49 11.03 -7.19 -1.11
N ALA A 50 11.32 -6.75 -2.33
CA ALA A 50 12.40 -7.27 -3.16
C ALA A 50 13.60 -6.32 -3.20
N ILE A 51 14.80 -6.89 -3.13
CA ILE A 51 16.07 -6.18 -3.27
C ILE A 51 16.63 -6.44 -4.66
N SER A 52 16.89 -5.37 -5.40
CA SER A 52 17.50 -5.42 -6.72
C SER A 52 18.90 -4.81 -6.71
N LYS A 53 19.79 -5.31 -7.58
CA LYS A 53 21.18 -4.83 -7.67
C LYS A 53 21.65 -4.73 -9.12
N GLN A 54 22.36 -3.65 -9.45
CA GLN A 54 23.06 -3.47 -10.72
C GLN A 54 24.42 -2.77 -10.49
N GLY A 55 25.51 -3.54 -10.59
CA GLY A 55 26.84 -3.06 -10.20
C GLY A 55 26.87 -2.77 -8.69
N GLU A 56 27.27 -1.56 -8.31
CA GLU A 56 27.25 -1.10 -6.92
C GLU A 56 25.89 -0.52 -6.49
N ASP A 57 24.97 -0.29 -7.43
CA ASP A 57 23.66 0.27 -7.14
C ASP A 57 22.71 -0.80 -6.60
N THR A 58 22.04 -0.50 -5.48
CA THR A 58 21.12 -1.40 -4.79
C THR A 58 19.86 -0.64 -4.46
N SER A 59 18.71 -1.28 -4.72
CA SER A 59 17.40 -0.69 -4.47
C SER A 59 16.44 -1.71 -3.87
N THR A 60 15.38 -1.20 -3.23
CA THR A 60 14.29 -1.98 -2.68
C THR A 60 12.98 -1.51 -3.29
N GLY A 61 12.08 -2.44 -3.59
CA GLY A 61 10.71 -2.16 -3.99
C GLY A 61 9.79 -3.23 -3.46
N ASP A 62 8.54 -2.84 -3.20
CA ASP A 62 7.57 -3.74 -2.62
C ASP A 62 6.19 -3.65 -3.28
N PHE A 63 5.41 -4.67 -3.00
CA PHE A 63 4.01 -4.71 -3.39
C PHE A 63 3.23 -5.66 -2.48
N PHE A 64 1.91 -5.49 -2.47
CA PHE A 64 0.97 -6.35 -1.76
C PHE A 64 -0.27 -6.66 -2.59
N GLY A 65 -0.89 -7.79 -2.30
CA GLY A 65 -2.21 -8.16 -2.78
C GLY A 65 -3.14 -8.37 -1.60
N CYS A 66 -4.40 -7.98 -1.73
CA CYS A 66 -5.42 -8.20 -0.70
C CYS A 66 -6.69 -8.80 -1.30
N GLY A 67 -7.38 -9.61 -0.51
CA GLY A 67 -8.55 -10.37 -0.94
C GLY A 67 -9.47 -10.73 0.22
N ARG A 68 -10.64 -11.31 -0.08
CA ARG A 68 -11.57 -11.85 0.92
C ARG A 68 -11.30 -13.33 1.15
N THR A 69 -10.70 -14.01 0.19
CA THR A 69 -10.26 -15.39 0.26
C THR A 69 -8.83 -15.51 -0.27
N PRO A 70 -8.11 -16.60 0.07
CA PRO A 70 -6.76 -16.81 -0.44
C PRO A 70 -6.71 -16.91 -1.97
N GLY A 71 -7.80 -17.39 -2.60
CA GLY A 71 -7.92 -17.53 -4.05
C GLY A 71 -8.09 -16.20 -4.79
N ASP A 72 -8.41 -15.12 -4.07
CA ASP A 72 -8.51 -13.78 -4.66
C ASP A 72 -7.13 -13.12 -4.84
N LEU A 73 -6.06 -13.73 -4.30
CA LEU A 73 -4.72 -13.16 -4.34
C LEU A 73 -3.99 -13.54 -5.64
N ASP A 74 -3.70 -12.53 -6.46
CA ASP A 74 -2.83 -12.69 -7.64
C ASP A 74 -1.35 -12.64 -7.24
N LEU A 75 -0.78 -13.82 -7.02
CA LEU A 75 0.63 -13.97 -6.64
C LEU A 75 1.59 -13.53 -7.75
N GLU A 76 1.18 -13.67 -9.02
CA GLU A 76 1.98 -13.32 -10.17
C GLU A 76 2.11 -11.80 -10.28
N GLU A 77 0.98 -11.10 -10.20
CA GLU A 77 0.92 -9.63 -10.20
C GLU A 77 1.73 -9.05 -9.03
N VAL A 78 1.58 -9.60 -7.82
CA VAL A 78 2.30 -9.12 -6.64
C VAL A 78 3.81 -9.28 -6.81
N ALA A 79 4.25 -10.44 -7.31
CA ALA A 79 5.67 -10.70 -7.56
C ALA A 79 6.24 -9.78 -8.65
N GLU A 80 5.52 -9.63 -9.77
CA GLU A 80 5.91 -8.78 -10.89
C GLU A 80 6.02 -7.31 -10.48
N LYS A 81 5.03 -6.77 -9.77
CA LYS A 81 5.04 -5.37 -9.34
C LYS A 81 6.12 -5.08 -8.30
N ALA A 82 6.35 -5.98 -7.34
CA ALA A 82 7.40 -5.78 -6.34
C ALA A 82 8.79 -5.80 -6.99
N ALA A 83 9.07 -6.76 -7.87
CA ALA A 83 10.32 -6.84 -8.62
C ALA A 83 10.49 -5.62 -9.53
N GLY A 84 9.48 -5.29 -10.33
CA GLY A 84 9.48 -4.15 -11.25
C GLY A 84 9.72 -2.83 -10.53
N ARG A 85 9.06 -2.60 -9.38
CA ARG A 85 9.28 -1.41 -8.56
C ARG A 85 10.72 -1.32 -8.04
N SER A 86 11.26 -2.43 -7.52
CA SER A 86 12.64 -2.46 -7.02
C SER A 86 13.64 -2.08 -8.11
N ILE A 87 13.49 -2.69 -9.28
CA ILE A 87 14.34 -2.48 -10.45
C ILE A 87 14.22 -1.07 -11.02
N SER A 88 13.02 -0.49 -11.05
CA SER A 88 12.76 0.81 -11.68
C SER A 88 13.53 1.98 -11.05
N ILE A 89 14.01 1.79 -9.83
CA ILE A 89 14.76 2.79 -9.06
C ILE A 89 16.26 2.74 -9.41
N LEU A 90 16.77 1.58 -9.86
CA LEU A 90 18.18 1.42 -10.22
C LEU A 90 18.58 2.43 -11.31
N GLY A 91 19.72 3.08 -11.12
CA GLY A 91 20.22 4.13 -11.99
C GLY A 91 19.53 5.48 -11.81
N GLY A 92 18.70 5.64 -10.77
CA GLY A 92 18.07 6.91 -10.41
C GLY A 92 19.09 8.03 -10.20
N LYS A 93 18.80 9.23 -10.74
CA LYS A 93 19.69 10.40 -10.66
C LYS A 93 18.95 11.62 -10.14
N LYS A 94 19.68 12.49 -9.44
CA LYS A 94 19.16 13.80 -9.05
C LYS A 94 18.94 14.67 -10.29
N ILE A 95 17.76 15.28 -10.37
CA ILE A 95 17.42 16.29 -11.36
C ILE A 95 17.55 17.69 -10.75
N LYS A 96 17.71 18.73 -11.58
CA LYS A 96 17.69 20.13 -11.12
C LYS A 96 16.28 20.53 -10.67
N SER A 97 16.19 21.47 -9.74
CA SER A 97 14.91 22.03 -9.31
C SER A 97 14.16 22.68 -10.47
N GLN A 98 12.91 22.28 -10.67
CA GLN A 98 12.06 22.76 -11.76
C GLN A 98 10.58 22.59 -11.42
N ARG A 99 9.70 23.25 -12.17
CA ARG A 99 8.25 23.00 -12.14
C ARG A 99 7.91 22.04 -13.27
N VAL A 100 7.21 20.96 -12.94
CA VAL A 100 6.81 19.90 -13.88
C VAL A 100 5.45 19.34 -13.48
N ASP A 101 4.78 18.72 -14.44
CA ASP A 101 3.59 17.93 -14.17
C ASP A 101 3.98 16.64 -13.44
N LEU A 102 3.15 16.23 -12.47
CA LEU A 102 3.37 15.05 -11.65
C LEU A 102 2.30 14.00 -11.93
N LEU A 103 2.74 12.81 -12.36
CA LEU A 103 1.87 11.65 -12.43
C LEU A 103 2.16 10.74 -11.23
N LEU A 104 1.15 10.54 -10.39
CA LEU A 104 1.26 9.70 -9.20
C LEU A 104 0.79 8.28 -9.53
N ASP A 105 1.58 7.28 -9.12
CA ASP A 105 1.14 5.89 -9.07
C ASP A 105 -0.12 5.76 -8.19
N PRO A 106 -1.05 4.82 -8.49
CA PRO A 106 -2.29 4.68 -7.74
C PRO A 106 -2.12 4.49 -6.22
N ILE A 107 -1.08 3.76 -5.77
CA ILE A 107 -0.82 3.56 -4.33
C ILE A 107 -0.33 4.86 -3.71
N VAL A 108 0.58 5.57 -4.38
CA VAL A 108 1.06 6.89 -3.91
C VAL A 108 -0.07 7.91 -3.87
N SER A 109 -0.97 7.87 -4.86
CA SER A 109 -2.17 8.70 -4.91
C SER A 109 -3.08 8.45 -3.71
N ALA A 110 -3.35 7.18 -3.38
CA ALA A 110 -4.14 6.82 -2.21
C ALA A 110 -3.50 7.28 -0.89
N GLN A 111 -2.18 7.15 -0.76
CA GLN A 111 -1.44 7.64 0.42
C GLN A 111 -1.52 9.16 0.56
N PHE A 112 -1.35 9.89 -0.55
CA PHE A 112 -1.48 11.34 -0.58
C PHE A 112 -2.88 11.79 -0.17
N LEU A 113 -3.93 11.15 -0.71
CA LEU A 113 -5.31 11.41 -0.32
C LEU A 113 -5.58 11.06 1.16
N GLY A 114 -4.95 10.03 1.70
CA GLY A 114 -5.04 9.67 3.12
C GLY A 114 -4.58 10.79 4.05
N VAL A 115 -3.51 11.50 3.69
CA VAL A 115 -3.04 12.68 4.45
C VAL A 115 -4.11 13.77 4.49
N ILE A 116 -4.73 14.05 3.33
CA ILE A 116 -5.81 15.04 3.23
C ILE A 116 -7.02 14.60 4.05
N ALA A 117 -7.44 13.33 3.91
CA ALA A 117 -8.61 12.78 4.60
C ALA A 117 -8.54 12.95 6.12
N GLY A 118 -7.36 12.78 6.73
CA GLY A 118 -7.16 13.00 8.17
C GLY A 118 -7.55 14.41 8.63
N THR A 119 -7.30 15.41 7.79
CA THR A 119 -7.63 16.82 8.07
C THR A 119 -9.11 17.15 7.87
N LEU A 120 -9.86 16.30 7.17
CA LEU A 120 -11.30 16.48 6.91
C LEU A 120 -12.20 15.92 8.02
N THR A 121 -11.60 15.37 9.08
CA THR A 121 -12.34 14.81 10.21
C THR A 121 -12.98 15.90 11.09
N ALA A 122 -14.18 15.63 11.62
CA ALA A 122 -14.86 16.54 12.55
C ALA A 122 -13.98 16.89 13.77
N ASP A 123 -13.23 15.91 14.29
CA ASP A 123 -12.27 16.12 15.37
C ASP A 123 -11.20 17.15 15.01
N SER A 124 -10.60 17.05 13.81
CA SER A 124 -9.59 18.00 13.35
C SER A 124 -10.14 19.40 13.14
N VAL A 125 -11.37 19.51 12.62
CA VAL A 125 -12.03 20.80 12.42
C VAL A 125 -12.37 21.45 13.77
N GLN A 126 -13.02 20.74 14.68
CA GLN A 126 -13.41 21.28 16.00
C GLN A 126 -12.21 21.69 16.85
N LYS A 127 -11.08 20.99 16.70
CA LYS A 127 -9.82 21.34 17.37
C LYS A 127 -9.00 22.41 16.63
N ARG A 128 -9.52 22.99 15.53
CA ARG A 128 -8.85 23.99 14.68
C ARG A 128 -7.48 23.55 14.16
N LYS A 129 -7.36 22.27 13.81
CA LYS A 129 -6.17 21.66 13.20
C LYS A 129 -6.33 21.40 11.70
N SER A 130 -7.53 21.61 11.17
CA SER A 130 -7.82 21.43 9.75
C SER A 130 -7.53 22.69 8.94
N LEU A 131 -6.85 22.54 7.80
CA LEU A 131 -6.71 23.60 6.80
C LEU A 131 -8.02 23.90 6.05
N PHE A 132 -9.05 23.06 6.25
CA PHE A 132 -10.35 23.13 5.58
C PHE A 132 -11.47 23.67 6.48
N GLU A 133 -11.14 24.27 7.63
CA GLU A 133 -12.14 24.92 8.48
C GLU A 133 -12.91 26.01 7.70
N GLY A 134 -14.24 25.95 7.75
CA GLY A 134 -15.12 26.89 7.02
C GLY A 134 -15.09 26.74 5.49
N LYS A 135 -14.58 25.63 4.96
CA LYS A 135 -14.51 25.33 3.52
C LYS A 135 -15.52 24.26 3.08
N ILE A 136 -16.69 24.21 3.74
CA ILE A 136 -17.79 23.34 3.30
C ILE A 136 -18.47 24.00 2.10
N GLY A 137 -18.61 23.25 1.01
CA GLY A 137 -19.14 23.71 -0.29
C GLY A 137 -18.09 23.65 -1.38
#